data_AF-A0AA39FWP3-F1
#
_entry.id   AF-A0AA39FWP3-F1
#
_cell.length_a   1.000
_cell.length_b   1.000
_cell.length_c   1.000
_cell.angle_alpha   90.00
_cell.angle_beta   90.00
_cell.angle_gamma   90.00
#
_symmetry.space_group_name_H-M   'P 1'
#
loop_
_entity.id
_entity.type
_entity.pdbx_description
1 polymer ?
#
loop_
_entity_poly.entity_id
_entity_poly.type
_entity_poly.pdbx_seq_one_letter_code
_entity_poly.pdbx_strand_id
1 'polypeptide(L)'
;MSMGRTKCKNIITNVLYSVKRERVSDLMRNTKFPIYIDETCDITNEKWLTFFIRYINFETLNVNSQLVKLINIDAKNSSTEKLFEAFRNKMWNLGVPFLNILALSCDNASVMTRNHESFKQKLECMNRNVITFRCPCHSATLVAAHNVCARIPEYCEEFMKKIANFIHNSPK
;
A
#
# COMPACT_ATOMS: atom_id res chain seq x y z
N MET A 1 7.94 19.89 -29.37
CA MET A 1 8.56 18.55 -29.53
C MET A 1 7.52 17.51 -29.11
N SER A 2 6.96 16.70 -30.02
CA SER A 2 5.95 15.68 -29.67
C SER A 2 6.56 14.27 -29.74
N MET A 3 6.25 13.43 -28.76
CA MET A 3 6.76 12.07 -28.67
C MET A 3 5.62 11.06 -28.87
N GLY A 4 5.78 10.13 -29.81
CA GLY A 4 4.79 9.08 -30.07
C GLY A 4 4.59 8.14 -28.87
N ARG A 5 3.36 7.63 -28.70
CA ARG A 5 2.95 6.78 -27.55
C ARG A 5 3.86 5.58 -27.34
N THR A 6 4.20 4.84 -28.40
CA THR A 6 5.07 3.66 -28.32
C THR A 6 6.47 4.02 -27.85
N LYS A 7 7.04 5.11 -28.38
CA LYS A 7 8.36 5.61 -27.96
C LYS A 7 8.34 6.02 -26.49
N CYS A 8 7.30 6.74 -26.06
CA CYS A 8 7.13 7.13 -24.65
C CYS A 8 7.05 5.90 -23.73
N LYS A 9 6.20 4.92 -24.06
CA LYS A 9 6.07 3.66 -23.31
C LYS A 9 7.41 2.93 -23.17
N ASN A 10 8.16 2.80 -24.27
CA ASN A 10 9.44 2.11 -24.26
C ASN A 10 10.48 2.83 -23.39
N ILE A 11 10.52 4.17 -23.43
CA ILE A 11 11.41 4.96 -22.56
C ILE A 11 11.03 4.76 -21.09
N ILE A 12 9.74 4.85 -20.75
CA ILE A 12 9.27 4.66 -19.38
C ILE A 12 9.63 3.25 -18.89
N THR A 13 9.34 2.23 -19.69
CA THR A 13 9.42 0.82 -19.26
C THR A 13 10.85 0.27 -19.26
N ASN A 14 11.65 0.64 -20.26
CA ASN A 14 12.98 0.04 -20.46
C ASN A 14 14.11 0.90 -19.89
N VAL A 15 13.90 2.21 -19.72
CA VAL A 15 14.92 3.14 -19.22
C VAL A 15 14.55 3.66 -17.83
N LEU A 16 13.50 4.49 -17.73
CA LEU A 16 13.17 5.19 -16.49
C LEU A 16 12.80 4.23 -15.36
N TYR A 17 12.03 3.18 -15.66
CA TYR A 17 11.65 2.16 -14.69
C TYR A 17 12.85 1.42 -14.13
N SER A 18 13.79 1.00 -14.99
CA SER A 18 14.99 0.27 -14.58
C SER A 18 15.85 1.11 -13.64
N VAL A 19 16.16 2.35 -14.06
CA VAL A 19 16.97 3.29 -13.26
C VAL A 19 16.30 3.61 -11.93
N LYS A 20 14.99 3.89 -11.94
CA LYS A 20 14.25 4.24 -10.72
C LYS A 20 14.13 3.04 -9.78
N ARG A 21 13.94 1.82 -10.32
CA ARG A 21 13.89 0.59 -9.52
C ARG A 21 15.22 0.35 -8.82
N GLU A 22 16.36 0.47 -9.52
CA GLU A 22 17.67 0.23 -8.89
C GLU A 22 17.95 1.26 -7.81
N ARG A 23 17.72 2.55 -8.09
CA ARG A 23 17.90 3.63 -7.11
C ARG A 23 17.07 3.41 -5.83
N VAL A 24 15.82 2.98 -5.97
CA VAL A 24 14.96 2.67 -4.82
C VAL A 24 15.45 1.42 -4.08
N SER A 25 15.88 0.39 -4.81
CA SER A 25 16.40 -0.85 -4.21
C SER A 25 17.68 -0.59 -3.41
N ASP A 26 18.61 0.18 -3.96
CA ASP A 26 19.83 0.59 -3.28
C ASP A 26 19.55 1.44 -2.06
N LEU A 27 18.60 2.37 -2.14
CA LEU A 27 18.17 3.13 -0.98
C LEU A 27 17.65 2.22 0.13
N MET A 28 16.80 1.24 -0.22
CA MET A 28 16.26 0.30 0.76
C MET A 28 17.35 -0.61 1.35
N ARG A 29 18.37 -1.00 0.58
CA ARG A 29 19.48 -1.81 1.09
C ARG A 29 20.36 -1.06 2.09
N ASN A 30 20.56 0.24 1.87
CA ASN A 30 21.57 1.02 2.58
C ASN A 30 21.01 1.97 3.65
N THR A 31 19.69 2.15 3.71
CA THR A 31 19.07 3.12 4.60
C THR A 31 17.89 2.51 5.35
N LYS A 32 17.54 3.13 6.46
CA LYS A 32 16.39 2.72 7.26
C LYS A 32 15.15 3.50 6.82
N PHE A 33 14.01 2.83 6.70
CA PHE A 33 12.78 3.44 6.16
C PHE A 33 11.52 2.85 6.80
N PRO A 34 10.44 3.64 6.95
CA PRO A 34 9.10 3.11 7.19
C PRO A 34 8.49 2.48 5.94
N ILE A 35 7.64 1.47 6.15
CA ILE A 35 6.83 0.83 5.12
C ILE A 35 5.34 1.05 5.37
N TYR A 36 4.59 1.14 4.27
CA TYR A 36 3.14 1.15 4.27
C TYR A 36 2.69 -0.09 3.49
N ILE A 37 1.95 -0.95 4.16
CA ILE A 37 1.43 -2.20 3.59
C ILE A 37 -0.08 -2.18 3.72
N ASP A 38 -0.78 -2.34 2.60
CA ASP A 38 -2.24 -2.38 2.57
C ASP A 38 -2.74 -3.40 1.55
N GLU A 39 -3.86 -4.07 1.87
CA GLU A 39 -4.54 -5.00 0.97
C GLU A 39 -5.61 -4.21 0.17
N THR A 40 -5.59 -4.34 -1.15
CA THR A 40 -6.61 -3.75 -2.03
C THR A 40 -7.14 -4.80 -2.99
N CYS A 41 -8.41 -4.69 -3.38
CA CYS A 41 -9.00 -5.49 -4.45
C CYS A 41 -9.18 -4.62 -5.69
N ASP A 42 -8.99 -5.18 -6.89
CA ASP A 42 -9.35 -4.50 -8.12
C ASP A 42 -10.78 -4.83 -8.59
N ILE A 43 -11.19 -4.24 -9.71
CA ILE A 43 -12.52 -4.45 -10.30
C ILE A 43 -12.75 -5.88 -10.80
N THR A 44 -11.69 -6.67 -10.95
CA THR A 44 -11.73 -8.08 -11.34
C THR A 44 -11.72 -9.03 -10.14
N ASN A 45 -11.85 -8.51 -8.92
CA ASN A 45 -11.73 -9.24 -7.65
C ASN A 45 -10.36 -9.90 -7.43
N GLU A 46 -9.30 -9.44 -8.12
CA GLU A 46 -7.94 -9.83 -7.77
C GLU A 46 -7.49 -9.03 -6.55
N LYS A 47 -6.79 -9.71 -5.64
CA LYS A 47 -6.25 -9.11 -4.43
C LYS A 47 -4.81 -8.69 -4.65
N TRP A 48 -4.46 -7.53 -4.13
CA TRP A 48 -3.14 -6.94 -4.28
C TRP A 48 -2.62 -6.46 -2.94
N LEU A 49 -1.39 -6.83 -2.62
CA LEU A 49 -0.65 -6.25 -1.51
C LEU A 49 0.15 -5.05 -2.03
N THR A 50 -0.20 -3.87 -1.54
CA THR A 50 0.53 -2.64 -1.84
C THR A 50 1.78 -2.58 -0.97
N PHE A 51 2.94 -2.37 -1.60
CA PHE A 51 4.19 -2.16 -0.89
C PHE A 51 4.72 -0.76 -1.19
N PHE A 52 4.54 0.13 -0.23
CA PHE A 52 5.02 1.51 -0.26
C PHE A 52 6.12 1.74 0.76
N ILE A 53 7.04 2.64 0.41
CA ILE A 53 8.06 3.16 1.32
C ILE A 53 8.00 4.67 1.38
N ARG A 54 8.52 5.24 2.47
CA ARG A 54 8.79 6.67 2.56
C ARG A 54 10.22 6.89 3.01
N TYR A 55 10.93 7.79 2.33
CA TYR A 55 12.35 8.02 2.56
C TYR A 55 12.72 9.47 2.29
N ILE A 56 13.91 9.88 2.74
CA ILE A 56 14.47 11.19 2.43
C ILE A 56 15.40 11.01 1.22
N ASN A 57 15.17 11.79 0.17
CA ASN A 57 16.13 11.86 -0.93
C ASN A 57 17.31 12.74 -0.50
N PHE A 58 18.50 12.15 -0.31
CA PHE A 58 19.68 12.88 0.14
C PHE A 58 20.13 13.99 -0.80
N GLU A 59 19.82 13.90 -2.11
CA GLU A 59 20.16 14.94 -3.08
C GLU A 59 19.27 16.18 -2.92
N THR A 60 17.98 16.00 -2.63
CA THR A 60 17.00 17.10 -2.61
C THR A 60 16.53 17.45 -1.20
N LEU A 61 16.92 16.65 -0.21
CA LEU A 61 16.44 16.67 1.18
C LEU A 61 14.91 16.58 1.34
N ASN A 62 14.22 16.16 0.28
CA ASN A 62 12.76 16.04 0.28
C ASN A 62 12.33 14.66 0.76
N VAL A 63 11.23 14.64 1.50
CA VAL A 63 10.56 13.40 1.88
C VAL A 63 9.75 12.91 0.68
N ASN A 64 10.08 11.72 0.20
CA ASN A 64 9.41 11.07 -0.92
C ASN A 64 8.68 9.82 -0.46
N SER A 65 7.49 9.60 -1.02
CA SER A 65 6.74 8.36 -0.91
C SER A 65 6.75 7.65 -2.25
N GLN A 66 7.05 6.35 -2.25
CA GLN A 66 7.20 5.58 -3.47
C GLN A 66 6.53 4.22 -3.36
N LEU A 67 5.68 3.91 -4.34
CA LEU A 67 5.19 2.56 -4.57
C LEU A 67 6.37 1.71 -5.08
N VAL A 68 6.77 0.71 -4.30
CA VAL A 68 7.80 -0.25 -4.70
C VAL A 68 7.20 -1.32 -5.59
N LYS A 69 6.06 -1.89 -5.18
CA LYS A 69 5.40 -2.95 -5.93
C LYS A 69 3.93 -3.11 -5.52
N LEU A 70 3.09 -3.45 -6.50
CA LEU A 70 1.83 -4.14 -6.30
C LEU A 70 2.10 -5.63 -6.46
N ILE A 71 1.93 -6.38 -5.37
CA ILE A 71 2.16 -7.82 -5.33
C ILE A 71 0.81 -8.49 -5.49
N ASN A 72 0.63 -9.26 -6.56
CA ASN A 72 -0.61 -10.01 -6.77
C ASN A 72 -0.70 -11.12 -5.72
N ILE A 73 -1.86 -11.23 -5.10
CA ILE A 73 -2.21 -12.24 -4.12
C ILE A 73 -3.41 -12.99 -4.68
N ASP A 74 -3.29 -14.32 -4.77
CA ASP A 74 -4.42 -15.15 -5.20
C ASP A 74 -5.62 -14.90 -4.28
N ALA A 75 -6.71 -14.41 -4.86
CA ALA A 75 -7.91 -14.02 -4.14
C ALA A 75 -8.53 -15.19 -3.34
N LYS A 76 -8.29 -16.42 -3.78
CA LYS A 76 -8.76 -17.63 -3.11
C LYS A 76 -7.97 -17.96 -1.83
N ASN A 77 -6.78 -17.39 -1.67
CA ASN A 77 -5.80 -17.75 -0.63
C ASN A 77 -5.15 -16.52 0.03
N SER A 78 -5.95 -15.53 0.45
CA SER A 78 -5.46 -14.30 1.12
C SER A 78 -5.17 -14.50 2.62
N SER A 79 -4.52 -15.61 2.99
CA SER A 79 -4.13 -15.83 4.39
C SER A 79 -2.96 -14.92 4.76
N THR A 80 -2.81 -14.64 6.06
CA THR A 80 -1.68 -13.82 6.54
C THR A 80 -0.32 -14.43 6.19
N GLU A 81 -0.21 -15.77 6.18
CA GLU A 81 1.00 -16.47 5.73
C GLU A 81 1.36 -16.10 4.29
N LYS A 82 0.42 -16.19 3.36
CA LYS A 82 0.68 -15.92 1.95
C LYS A 82 1.05 -14.47 1.69
N LEU A 83 0.40 -13.53 2.38
CA LEU A 83 0.73 -12.11 2.31
C LEU A 83 2.16 -11.84 2.80
N PHE A 84 2.51 -12.39 3.96
CA PHE A 84 3.85 -12.21 4.52
C PHE A 84 4.92 -12.93 3.70
N GLU A 85 4.63 -14.13 3.18
CA GLU A 85 5.51 -14.87 2.28
C GLU A 85 5.77 -14.10 0.99
N ALA A 86 4.73 -13.54 0.36
CA ALA A 86 4.87 -12.75 -0.85
C ALA A 86 5.68 -11.47 -0.61
N PHE A 87 5.44 -10.79 0.51
CA PHE A 87 6.27 -9.66 0.96
C PHE A 87 7.72 -10.07 1.21
N ARG A 88 7.93 -11.18 1.94
CA ARG A 88 9.26 -11.70 2.28
C ARG A 88 10.07 -12.06 1.05
N ASN A 89 9.47 -12.77 0.10
CA ASN A 89 10.06 -13.10 -1.18
C ASN A 89 10.42 -11.83 -1.95
N LYS A 90 9.58 -10.80 -1.88
CA LYS A 90 9.88 -9.52 -2.52
C LYS A 90 11.08 -8.80 -1.88
N MET A 91 11.17 -8.78 -0.55
CA MET A 91 12.31 -8.23 0.19
C MET A 91 13.61 -8.98 -0.13
N TRP A 92 13.55 -10.31 -0.14
CA TRP A 92 14.66 -11.19 -0.48
C TRP A 92 15.18 -10.94 -1.91
N ASN A 93 14.27 -10.89 -2.89
CA ASN A 93 14.63 -10.63 -4.29
C ASN A 93 15.23 -9.24 -4.51
N LEU A 94 14.92 -8.28 -3.64
CA LEU A 94 15.55 -6.96 -3.66
C LEU A 94 16.87 -6.92 -2.87
N GLY A 95 17.20 -7.97 -2.11
CA GLY A 95 18.36 -8.00 -1.22
C GLY A 95 18.25 -7.03 -0.05
N VAL A 96 17.03 -6.69 0.37
CA VAL A 96 16.80 -5.67 1.40
C VAL A 96 16.73 -6.33 2.78
N PRO A 97 17.57 -5.93 3.75
CA PRO A 97 17.49 -6.43 5.11
C PRO A 97 16.21 -6.01 5.83
N PHE A 98 15.54 -6.92 6.54
CA PHE A 98 14.36 -6.59 7.36
C PHE A 98 14.68 -5.59 8.49
N LEU A 99 15.92 -5.56 8.96
CA LEU A 99 16.41 -4.64 9.99
C LEU A 99 16.39 -3.17 9.53
N ASN A 100 16.30 -2.92 8.22
CA ASN A 100 16.18 -1.58 7.68
C ASN A 100 14.74 -1.03 7.77
N ILE A 101 13.76 -1.88 8.07
CA ILE A 101 12.38 -1.45 8.26
C ILE A 101 12.25 -0.82 9.65
N LEU A 102 12.04 0.48 9.72
CA LEU A 102 11.87 1.20 11.00
C LEU A 102 10.46 1.08 11.55
N ALA A 103 9.49 1.11 10.64
CA ALA A 103 8.11 1.16 11.02
C ALA A 103 7.21 0.52 9.98
N LEU A 104 6.08 -0.01 10.45
CA LEU A 104 5.01 -0.56 9.64
C LEU A 104 3.75 0.28 9.87
N SER A 105 3.15 0.75 8.78
CA SER A 105 1.79 1.29 8.78
C SER A 105 0.90 0.36 7.96
N CYS A 106 -0.14 -0.19 8.57
CA CYS A 106 -1.13 -1.03 7.90
C CYS A 106 -2.54 -0.78 8.43
N ASP A 107 -3.54 -1.29 7.72
CA ASP A 107 -4.92 -1.26 8.19
C ASP A 107 -5.13 -2.17 9.41
N ASN A 108 -6.27 -2.00 10.08
CA ASN A 108 -6.61 -2.78 11.27
C ASN A 108 -7.31 -4.10 10.94
N ALA A 109 -7.26 -4.57 9.69
CA ALA A 109 -7.84 -5.86 9.33
C ALA A 109 -7.22 -6.96 10.19
N SER A 110 -8.01 -7.99 10.51
CA SER A 110 -7.58 -9.08 11.39
C SER A 110 -6.31 -9.78 10.88
N VAL A 111 -6.22 -9.90 9.55
CA VAL A 111 -5.08 -10.43 8.79
C VAL A 111 -3.81 -9.63 9.03
N MET A 112 -3.92 -8.30 9.18
CA MET A 112 -2.79 -7.39 9.31
C MET A 112 -2.36 -7.18 10.77
N THR A 113 -3.30 -7.15 11.72
CA THR A 113 -3.01 -6.58 13.05
C THR A 113 -3.57 -7.35 14.26
N ARG A 114 -4.58 -8.22 14.14
CA ARG A 114 -5.30 -8.75 15.34
C ARG A 114 -5.03 -10.20 15.75
N ASN A 115 -4.50 -11.05 14.88
CA ASN A 115 -4.29 -12.48 15.21
C ASN A 115 -2.84 -12.80 15.62
N HIS A 116 -2.65 -13.91 16.34
CA HIS A 116 -1.34 -14.48 16.74
C HIS A 116 -0.42 -14.90 15.57
N GLU A 117 -0.91 -14.78 14.34
CA GLU A 117 -0.16 -15.01 13.10
C GLU A 117 -0.21 -13.79 12.17
N SER A 118 -0.52 -12.61 12.72
CA SER A 118 -0.69 -11.36 11.97
C SER A 118 0.58 -10.96 11.20
N PHE A 119 0.40 -10.19 10.11
CA PHE A 119 1.51 -9.68 9.31
C PHE A 119 2.49 -8.89 10.19
N LYS A 120 1.93 -8.08 11.09
CA LYS A 120 2.66 -7.35 12.12
C LYS A 120 3.60 -8.26 12.94
N GLN A 121 3.06 -9.31 13.57
CA GLN A 121 3.87 -10.16 14.45
C GLN A 121 4.96 -10.91 13.69
N LYS A 122 4.66 -11.35 12.46
CA LYS A 122 5.68 -11.96 11.59
C LYS A 122 6.80 -10.99 11.24
N LEU A 123 6.49 -9.71 11.04
CA LEU A 123 7.49 -8.68 10.83
C LEU A 123 8.30 -8.41 12.10
N GLU A 124 7.65 -8.35 13.27
CA GLU A 124 8.30 -8.20 14.57
C GLU A 124 9.26 -9.35 14.88
N CYS A 125 8.93 -10.58 14.46
CA CYS A 125 9.84 -11.73 14.55
C CYS A 125 11.11 -11.55 13.71
N MET A 126 11.02 -10.92 12.54
CA MET A 126 12.17 -10.63 11.67
C MET A 126 12.96 -9.39 12.13
N ASN A 127 12.29 -8.42 12.75
CA ASN A 127 12.88 -7.20 13.28
C ASN A 127 12.11 -6.72 14.51
N ARG A 128 12.65 -7.01 15.70
CA ARG A 128 12.03 -6.64 16.99
C ARG A 128 11.95 -5.13 17.24
N ASN A 129 12.67 -4.32 16.47
CA ASN A 129 12.73 -2.86 16.63
C ASN A 129 11.70 -2.14 15.74
N VAL A 130 10.86 -2.86 14.99
CA VAL A 130 9.86 -2.24 14.12
C VAL A 130 8.76 -1.58 14.94
N ILE A 131 8.47 -0.32 14.65
CA ILE A 131 7.37 0.42 15.28
C ILE A 131 6.12 0.30 14.42
N THR A 132 4.99 -0.11 15.01
CA THR A 132 3.74 -0.24 14.25
C THR A 132 2.79 0.93 14.49
N PHE A 133 2.27 1.50 13.40
CA PHE A 133 1.26 2.56 13.42
C PHE A 133 0.01 2.09 12.67
N ARG A 134 -1.15 2.62 13.04
CA ARG A 134 -2.38 2.43 12.26
C ARG A 134 -2.30 3.24 10.97
N CYS A 135 -2.87 2.72 9.90
CA CYS A 135 -3.06 3.45 8.66
C CYS A 135 -3.79 4.78 8.93
N PRO A 136 -3.18 5.94 8.62
CA PRO A 136 -3.82 7.24 8.83
C PRO A 136 -5.12 7.38 8.02
N CYS A 137 -5.15 6.86 6.80
CA CYS A 137 -6.33 6.89 5.93
C CYS A 137 -7.47 6.10 6.56
N HIS A 138 -7.21 4.86 6.98
CA HIS A 138 -8.24 4.03 7.63
C HIS A 138 -8.69 4.66 8.96
N SER A 139 -7.77 5.23 9.74
CA SER A 139 -8.10 5.92 10.99
C SER A 139 -9.01 7.13 10.74
N ALA A 140 -8.74 7.93 9.70
CA ALA A 140 -9.58 9.04 9.30
C ALA A 140 -10.96 8.57 8.83
N THR A 141 -11.02 7.52 8.01
CA THR A 141 -12.27 6.92 7.54
C THR A 141 -13.11 6.41 8.70
N LEU A 142 -12.50 5.73 9.68
CA LEU A 142 -13.22 5.27 10.88
C LEU A 142 -13.82 6.43 11.66
N VAL A 143 -13.07 7.53 11.85
CA VAL A 143 -13.58 8.71 12.54
C VAL A 143 -14.73 9.35 11.76
N ALA A 144 -14.59 9.51 10.44
CA ALA A 144 -15.62 10.08 9.59
C ALA A 144 -16.89 9.22 9.58
N ALA A 145 -16.75 7.92 9.28
CA ALA A 145 -17.86 7.00 9.17
C ALA A 145 -18.59 6.78 10.51
N HIS A 146 -17.85 6.65 11.62
CA HIS A 146 -18.46 6.27 12.89
C HIS A 146 -18.94 7.49 13.70
N ASN A 147 -18.22 8.61 13.66
CA ASN A 147 -18.53 9.76 14.52
C ASN A 147 -19.19 10.93 13.79
N VAL A 148 -18.91 11.09 12.49
CA VAL A 148 -19.47 12.19 11.69
C VAL A 148 -20.76 11.76 11.02
N CYS A 149 -20.80 10.59 10.35
CA CYS A 149 -22.04 10.13 9.72
C CYS A 149 -23.16 9.88 10.73
N ALA A 150 -22.84 9.44 11.96
CA ALA A 150 -23.83 9.33 13.05
C ALA A 150 -24.46 10.67 13.47
N ARG A 151 -23.88 11.81 13.05
CA ARG A 151 -24.41 13.17 13.29
C ARG A 151 -25.08 13.77 12.06
N ILE A 152 -24.97 13.14 10.90
CA ILE A 152 -25.68 13.57 9.69
C ILE A 152 -27.12 13.08 9.80
N PRO A 153 -28.12 13.95 9.56
CA PRO A 153 -29.51 13.51 9.52
C PRO A 153 -29.71 12.42 8.47
N GLU A 154 -30.42 11.35 8.84
CA GLU A 154 -30.63 10.17 8.00
C GLU A 154 -31.16 10.52 6.59
N TYR A 155 -32.07 11.49 6.50
CA TYR A 155 -32.61 11.98 5.23
C TYR A 155 -31.51 12.50 4.28
N CYS A 156 -30.50 13.21 4.78
CA CYS A 156 -29.40 13.71 3.96
C CYS A 156 -28.56 12.56 3.39
N GLU A 157 -28.29 11.53 4.20
CA GLU A 157 -27.57 10.34 3.76
C GLU A 157 -28.38 9.57 2.70
N GLU A 158 -29.67 9.36 2.94
CA GLU A 158 -30.57 8.67 2.01
C GLU A 158 -30.67 9.43 0.67
N PHE A 159 -30.82 10.76 0.72
CA PHE A 159 -30.87 11.61 -0.47
C PHE A 159 -29.60 11.51 -1.31
N MET A 160 -28.43 11.58 -0.67
CA MET A 160 -27.14 11.43 -1.35
C MET A 160 -26.99 10.05 -2.01
N LYS A 161 -27.42 8.98 -1.33
CA LYS A 161 -27.45 7.62 -1.90
C LYS A 161 -28.39 7.53 -3.11
N LYS A 162 -29.57 8.15 -3.05
CA LYS A 162 -30.53 8.19 -4.18
C LYS A 162 -29.93 8.91 -5.39
N ILE A 163 -29.26 10.04 -5.21
CA ILE A 163 -28.57 10.75 -6.31
C ILE A 163 -27.48 9.86 -6.92
N ALA A 164 -26.62 9.27 -6.08
CA ALA A 164 -25.55 8.41 -6.56
C ALA A 164 -26.08 7.22 -7.38
N ASN A 165 -27.15 6.58 -6.91
CA ASN A 165 -27.82 5.49 -7.61
C ASN A 165 -28.46 5.94 -8.93
N PHE A 166 -29.11 7.11 -8.95
CA PHE A 166 -29.68 7.68 -10.16
C PHE A 166 -28.61 7.92 -11.23
N ILE A 167 -27.47 8.51 -10.85
CA ILE A 167 -26.32 8.72 -11.75
C ILE A 167 -25.75 7.38 -12.22
N HIS A 168 -25.57 6.42 -11.31
CA HIS A 168 -25.02 5.10 -11.66
C HIS A 168 -25.90 4.34 -12.67
N ASN A 169 -27.21 4.44 -12.51
CA ASN A 169 -28.19 3.75 -13.37
C ASN A 169 -28.54 4.55 -14.64
N SER A 170 -28.04 5.78 -14.78
CA SER A 170 -28.26 6.58 -15.98
C SER A 170 -27.41 6.03 -17.14
N PRO A 171 -27.95 5.99 -18.37
CA PRO A 171 -27.16 5.63 -19.54
C PRO A 171 -25.97 6.60 -19.69
N LYS A 172 -24.80 6.05 -20.03
CA LYS A 172 -23.56 6.81 -20.25
C LYS A 172 -23.58 7.58 -21.56
#